data_AF-A0A7C4YKL1-F1
#
_entry.id   AF-A0A7C4YKL1-F1
#
_cell.length_a   1.000
_cell.length_b   1.000
_cell.length_c   1.000
_cell.angle_alpha   90.00
_cell.angle_beta   90.00
_cell.angle_gamma   90.00
#
_symmetry.space_group_name_H-M   'P 1'
#
loop_
_entity.id
_entity.type
_entity.pdbx_description
1 polymer ?
#
loop_
_entity_poly.entity_id
_entity_poly.type
_entity_poly.pdbx_seq_one_letter_code
_entity_poly.pdbx_strand_id
1 'polypeptide(L)' 'PESKEAVMAAISQLDRSAGKGIIHANKAARLKSRLMKRLSGMDKKGEAPSAEAKPVKKTRAKKSAEK' A
#
# COMPACT_ATOMS: atom_id res chain seq x y z
N PRO A 1 6.46 15.10 13.05
CA PRO A 1 7.32 13.88 12.92
C PRO A 1 6.62 12.59 13.37
N GLU A 2 5.61 12.67 14.25
CA GLU A 2 4.82 11.54 14.76
C GLU A 2 4.20 10.63 13.68
N SER A 3 3.86 11.18 12.51
CA SER A 3 3.17 10.41 11.46
C SER A 3 3.98 9.23 10.93
N LYS A 4 5.32 9.33 10.84
CA LYS A 4 6.17 8.24 10.35
C LYS A 4 6.30 7.11 11.38
N GLU A 5 6.40 7.47 12.65
CA GLU A 5 6.49 6.53 13.77
C GLU A 5 5.16 5.80 13.99
N ALA A 6 4.03 6.51 13.91
CA ALA A 6 2.70 5.94 13.96
C ALA A 6 2.47 4.93 12.82
N VAL A 7 2.99 5.22 11.62
CA VAL A 7 2.95 4.30 10.47
C VAL A 7 3.76 3.03 10.73
N MET A 8 4.97 3.14 11.28
CA MET A 8 5.80 1.99 11.65
C MET A 8 5.12 1.11 12.71
N ALA A 9 4.53 1.74 13.74
CA ALA A 9 3.79 1.05 14.79
C ALA A 9 2.57 0.29 14.22
N ALA A 10 1.80 0.94 13.34
CA ALA A 10 0.65 0.31 12.67
C ALA A 10 1.06 -0.89 11.80
N ILE A 11 2.18 -0.81 11.08
CA ILE A 11 2.71 -1.93 10.30
C ILE A 11 3.07 -3.11 11.21
N SER A 12 3.75 -2.84 12.33
CA SER A 12 4.12 -3.87 13.31
C SER A 12 2.89 -4.58 13.90
N GLN A 13 1.84 -3.84 14.23
CA GLN A 13 0.59 -4.41 14.74
C GLN A 13 -0.14 -5.28 13.70
N LEU A 14 -0.14 -4.86 12.42
CA LEU A 14 -0.72 -5.64 11.34
C LEU A 14 0.00 -6.97 11.16
N ASP A 15 1.34 -6.99 11.23
CA ASP A 15 2.12 -8.22 11.12
C ASP A 15 1.91 -9.17 12.29
N ARG A 16 1.88 -8.62 13.51
CA ARG A 16 1.55 -9.40 14.70
C ARG A 16 0.17 -10.05 14.59
N SER A 17 -0.80 -9.34 14.01
CA SER A 17 -2.16 -9.86 13.80
C SER A 17 -2.21 -10.95 12.72
N ALA A 18 -1.34 -10.86 11.72
CA ALA A 18 -1.20 -11.89 10.69
C ALA A 18 -0.55 -13.17 11.25
N GLY A 19 0.51 -13.04 12.06
CA GLY A 19 1.15 -14.16 12.73
C GLY A 19 0.22 -14.87 13.72
N LYS A 20 -0.71 -14.14 14.36
CA LYS A 20 -1.75 -14.69 15.23
C LYS A 20 -2.94 -15.31 14.47
N GLY A 21 -2.97 -15.24 13.14
CA GLY A 21 -4.07 -15.76 12.32
C GLY A 21 -5.36 -14.94 12.35
N ILE A 22 -5.38 -13.77 13.01
CA ILE A 22 -6.56 -12.90 13.09
C ILE A 22 -6.87 -12.30 11.71
N ILE A 23 -5.83 -12.00 10.94
CA ILE A 23 -5.95 -11.57 9.54
C ILE A 23 -5.12 -12.47 8.63
N HIS A 24 -5.67 -12.78 7.46
CA HIS A 24 -4.94 -13.53 6.45
C HIS A 24 -3.72 -12.73 5.92
N ALA A 25 -2.63 -13.42 5.57
CA ALA A 25 -1.38 -12.81 5.09
C ALA A 25 -1.60 -11.84 3.90
N ASN A 26 -2.43 -12.22 2.93
CA ASN A 26 -2.78 -11.34 1.80
C ASN A 26 -3.54 -10.09 2.23
N LYS A 27 -4.37 -10.16 3.27
CA LYS A 27 -5.09 -9.00 3.81
C LYS A 27 -4.10 -8.07 4.53
N ALA A 28 -3.18 -8.61 5.33
CA ALA A 28 -2.10 -7.84 5.95
C ALA A 28 -1.23 -7.13 4.91
N ALA A 29 -0.78 -7.84 3.86
CA ALA A 29 -0.01 -7.27 2.75
C ALA A 29 -0.77 -6.14 2.02
N ARG A 30 -2.07 -6.35 1.76
CA ARG A 30 -2.94 -5.32 1.18
C ARG A 30 -3.04 -4.08 2.08
N LEU A 31 -3.20 -4.27 3.38
CA LEU A 31 -3.31 -3.17 4.35
C LEU A 31 -2.01 -2.37 4.44
N LYS A 32 -0.83 -3.03 4.48
CA LYS A 32 0.47 -2.36 4.39
C LYS A 32 0.60 -1.52 3.12
N SER A 33 0.29 -2.11 1.95
CA SER A 33 0.36 -1.38 0.68
C SER A 33 -0.58 -0.17 0.64
N ARG A 34 -1.80 -0.31 1.18
CA ARG A 34 -2.76 0.80 1.27
C ARG A 34 -2.26 1.90 2.20
N LEU A 35 -1.69 1.55 3.34
CA LEU A 35 -1.16 2.50 4.32
C LEU A 35 -0.03 3.32 3.72
N MET A 36 0.93 2.68 3.05
CA MET A 36 2.02 3.37 2.35
C MET A 36 1.51 4.28 1.22
N LYS A 37 0.55 3.82 0.41
CA LYS A 37 -0.07 4.65 -0.64
C LYS A 37 -0.76 5.88 -0.07
N ARG A 38 -1.44 5.74 1.08
CA ARG A 38 -2.09 6.86 1.77
C ARG A 38 -1.07 7.84 2.30
N LEU A 39 0.03 7.38 2.90
CA LEU A 39 1.11 8.26 3.36
C LEU A 39 1.64 9.10 2.20
N SER A 40 2.04 8.48 1.09
CA SER A 40 2.53 9.20 -0.09
C SER A 40 1.49 10.12 -0.72
N GLY A 41 0.20 9.77 -0.63
CA GLY A 41 -0.90 10.61 -1.11
C GLY A 41 -1.24 11.77 -0.16
N MET A 42 -0.97 11.63 1.14
CA MET A 42 -1.11 12.66 2.17
C MET A 42 0.05 13.65 2.07
N ASP A 43 1.27 13.16 1.86
CA ASP A 43 2.44 14.00 1.54
C ASP A 43 2.19 14.83 0.27
N LYS A 44 1.56 14.24 -0.77
CA LYS A 44 1.15 14.93 -2.01
C LYS A 44 -0.06 15.85 -1.87
N LYS A 45 -0.87 15.73 -0.82
CA LYS A 45 -2.01 16.64 -0.58
C LYS A 45 -1.56 17.94 0.11
N GLY A 46 -0.34 17.98 0.64
CA GLY A 46 0.33 19.20 1.10
C GLY A 46 1.05 19.97 -0.01
N GLU A 47 1.33 19.34 -1.16
CA GLU A 47 1.97 20.01 -2.30
C GLU A 47 1.62 19.29 -3.62
N ALA A 48 0.86 19.97 -4.48
CA ALA A 48 0.61 19.54 -5.85
C ALA A 48 1.69 20.14 -6.78
N PRO A 49 1.89 19.60 -8.00
CA PRO A 49 2.57 18.36 -8.29
C PRO A 49 3.77 18.59 -9.24
N SER A 50 4.80 17.73 -9.18
CA SER A 50 5.79 17.62 -10.26
C SER A 50 6.24 16.16 -10.44
N ALA A 51 6.31 15.75 -11.70
CA ALA A 51 7.06 14.66 -12.34
C ALA A 51 7.92 13.75 -11.44
N GLU A 52 8.02 12.43 -11.53
CA GLU A 52 7.79 11.36 -12.52
C GLU A 52 7.89 10.06 -11.67
N ALA A 53 7.14 8.99 -11.88
CA ALA A 53 7.49 7.97 -12.85
C ALA A 53 6.37 6.93 -12.91
N LYS A 54 5.92 6.63 -14.13
CA LYS A 54 5.20 5.38 -14.43
C LYS A 54 6.25 4.25 -14.39
N PRO A 55 5.84 3.04 -13.98
CA PRO A 55 5.76 2.04 -15.04
C PRO A 55 4.40 1.38 -15.07
N VAL A 56 3.87 1.39 -16.29
CA VAL A 56 2.74 0.61 -16.78
C VAL A 56 2.89 -0.84 -16.32
N LYS A 57 2.00 -1.31 -15.44
CA LYS A 57 1.71 -2.76 -15.35
C LYS A 57 0.31 -2.97 -15.87
N LYS A 58 0.27 -3.48 -17.12
CA LYS A 58 -0.91 -3.98 -17.83
C LYS A 58 -1.90 -4.58 -16.84
N THR A 59 -3.12 -4.04 -16.81
CA THR A 59 -4.27 -4.75 -16.28
C THR A 59 -4.32 -6.10 -16.98
N ARG A 60 -4.21 -7.17 -16.21
CA ARG A 60 -4.21 -8.57 -16.67
C ARG A 60 -5.56 -9.00 -17.28
N ALA A 61 -6.47 -8.06 -17.51
CA ALA A 61 -7.78 -8.25 -18.14
C ALA A 61 -7.75 -8.24 -19.69
N LYS A 62 -6.62 -7.91 -20.34
CA LYS A 62 -6.49 -7.99 -21.82
C LYS A 62 -5.81 -9.27 -22.34
N LYS A 63 -5.42 -10.23 -21.48
CA LYS A 63 -4.70 -11.45 -21.90
C LYS A 63 -5.56 -12.72 -21.99
N SER A 64 -6.86 -12.65 -21.69
CA SER A 64 -7.75 -13.82 -21.76
C SER A 64 -8.80 -13.74 -22.87
N ALA A 65 -8.67 -12.79 -23.80
CA ALA A 65 -9.56 -12.67 -24.97
C ALA A 65 -8.95 -13.25 -26.26
N GLU A 66 -7.81 -13.95 -26.16
CA GLU A 66 -7.13 -14.55 -27.31
C GLU A 66 -6.56 -15.92 -26.91
N LYS A 67 -7.48 -16.85 -26.64
CA LYS A 67 -7.34 -18.28 -26.93
C LYS A 67 -8.69 -18.97 -26.79
#